data_AF-A0A3D0U0B2-F1
#
_entry.id   AF-A0A3D0U0B2-F1
#
_cell.length_a   1.000
_cell.length_b   1.000
_cell.length_c   1.000
_cell.angle_alpha   90.00
_cell.angle_beta   90.00
_cell.angle_gamma   90.00
#
_symmetry.space_group_name_H-M   'P 1'
#
loop_
_entity.id
_entity.type
_entity.pdbx_description
1 polymer ?
#
loop_
_entity_poly.entity_id
_entity_poly.type
_entity_poly.pdbx_seq_one_letter_code
_entity_poly.pdbx_strand_id
1 'polypeptide(L)' 'RPGVAERLGVGPESCMARNEKLVYGRMTGWGQDGPLATSAGHDINYISISGALHAVGRAGEKPVPPLNLFGDFGGGGM' A
#
# COMPACT_ATOMS: atom_id res chain seq x y z
N ARG A 1 -6.07 1.57 -6.19
CA ARG A 1 -6.69 2.79 -5.60
C ARG A 1 -8.08 2.40 -5.07
N PRO A 2 -8.48 2.89 -3.90
CA PRO A 2 -9.80 2.62 -3.33
C PRO A 2 -10.93 2.99 -4.30
N GLY A 3 -12.02 2.22 -4.30
CA GLY A 3 -13.21 2.47 -5.13
C GLY A 3 -13.14 2.01 -6.59
N VAL A 4 -11.94 1.71 -7.12
CA VAL A 4 -11.79 1.32 -8.54
C VAL A 4 -12.35 -0.08 -8.79
N ALA A 5 -12.12 -1.03 -7.88
CA ALA A 5 -12.62 -2.40 -8.02
C ALA A 5 -14.15 -2.44 -7.97
N GLU A 6 -14.74 -1.65 -7.08
CA GLU A 6 -16.19 -1.45 -6.94
C GLU A 6 -16.79 -0.87 -8.24
N ARG A 7 -16.15 0.17 -8.81
CA ARG A 7 -16.60 0.78 -10.08
C ARG A 7 -16.54 -0.20 -11.26
N LEU A 8 -15.66 -1.20 -11.22
CA LEU A 8 -15.53 -2.24 -12.23
C LEU A 8 -16.46 -3.45 -11.97
N GLY A 9 -17.27 -3.42 -10.91
CA GLY A 9 -18.18 -4.51 -10.55
C GLY A 9 -17.51 -5.71 -9.89
N VAL A 10 -16.22 -5.60 -9.54
CA VAL A 10 -15.43 -6.65 -8.89
C VAL A 10 -15.05 -6.27 -7.46
N GLY A 11 -15.87 -5.42 -6.81
CA GLY A 11 -15.71 -5.04 -5.41
C GLY A 11 -16.00 -6.20 -4.44
N PRO A 12 -15.65 -6.04 -3.15
CA PRO A 12 -15.80 -7.09 -2.15
C PRO A 12 -17.25 -7.56 -2.00
N GLU A 13 -18.22 -6.63 -1.90
CA GLU A 13 -19.64 -6.98 -1.77
C GLU A 13 -20.14 -7.80 -2.96
N SER A 14 -19.87 -7.34 -4.19
CA SER A 14 -20.25 -8.04 -5.42
C SER A 14 -19.62 -9.42 -5.53
N CYS A 15 -18.36 -9.57 -5.12
CA CYS A 15 -17.67 -10.86 -5.17
C CYS A 15 -18.16 -11.83 -4.08
N MET A 16 -18.38 -11.35 -2.86
CA MET A 16 -18.88 -12.17 -1.75
C MET A 16 -20.31 -12.64 -1.98
N ALA A 17 -21.17 -11.80 -2.58
CA ALA A 17 -22.52 -12.20 -2.98
C ALA A 17 -22.53 -13.36 -4.00
N ARG A 18 -21.44 -13.54 -4.76
CA ARG A 18 -21.29 -14.65 -5.71
C ARG A 18 -20.65 -15.89 -5.09
N ASN A 19 -19.76 -15.71 -4.13
CA ASN A 19 -19.09 -16.80 -3.42
C ASN A 19 -18.68 -16.35 -2.01
N GLU A 20 -19.46 -16.75 -1.02
CA GLU A 20 -19.22 -16.41 0.40
C GLU A 20 -17.94 -17.05 0.96
N LYS A 21 -17.39 -18.07 0.29
CA LYS A 21 -16.10 -18.70 0.67
C LYS A 21 -14.87 -17.96 0.13
N LEU A 22 -15.07 -16.89 -0.66
CA LEU A 22 -13.98 -16.11 -1.21
C LEU A 22 -13.20 -15.39 -0.12
N VAL A 23 -11.87 -15.38 -0.22
CA VAL A 23 -11.03 -14.46 0.56
C VAL A 23 -10.67 -13.28 -0.35
N TYR A 24 -11.08 -12.07 0.03
CA TYR A 24 -10.86 -10.86 -0.77
C TYR A 24 -9.75 -10.00 -0.15
N GLY A 25 -8.53 -10.13 -0.69
CA GLY A 25 -7.37 -9.33 -0.28
C GLY A 25 -7.36 -7.95 -0.97
N ARG A 26 -7.07 -6.89 -0.20
CA ARG A 26 -6.88 -5.54 -0.73
C ARG A 26 -5.54 -4.99 -0.31
N MET A 27 -4.73 -4.63 -1.29
CA MET A 27 -3.44 -4.01 -1.07
C MET A 27 -3.40 -2.60 -1.66
N THR A 28 -3.09 -1.63 -0.82
CA THR A 28 -2.89 -0.23 -1.19
C THR A 28 -1.80 0.36 -0.29
N GLY A 29 -0.99 1.27 -0.85
CA GLY A 29 0.09 1.91 -0.08
C GLY A 29 -0.38 2.76 1.10
N TRP A 30 -1.58 3.34 1.01
CA TRP A 30 -2.13 4.24 2.03
C TRP A 30 -3.37 3.69 2.74
N GLY A 31 -3.73 2.42 2.54
CA GLY A 31 -4.98 1.86 3.05
C GLY A 31 -6.21 2.19 2.19
N GLN A 32 -7.39 1.76 2.63
CA GLN A 32 -8.66 2.07 1.95
C GLN A 32 -9.26 3.40 2.40
N ASP A 33 -8.92 3.84 3.62
CA ASP A 33 -9.47 5.01 4.29
C ASP A 33 -8.36 5.99 4.68
N GLY A 34 -8.76 7.20 5.05
CA GLY A 34 -7.85 8.25 5.51
C GLY A 34 -7.42 9.24 4.41
N PRO A 35 -6.69 10.29 4.80
CA PRO A 35 -6.46 11.46 3.94
C PRO A 35 -5.59 11.14 2.70
N LEU A 36 -4.77 10.10 2.76
CA LEU A 36 -3.89 9.70 1.66
C LEU A 36 -4.47 8.57 0.80
N ALA A 37 -5.63 8.01 1.14
CA ALA A 37 -6.18 6.82 0.48
C ALA A 37 -6.36 6.98 -1.04
N THR A 38 -6.69 8.18 -1.51
CA THR A 38 -6.86 8.51 -2.93
C THR A 38 -5.58 9.03 -3.59
N SER A 39 -4.53 9.28 -2.81
CA SER A 39 -3.25 9.78 -3.30
C SER A 39 -2.44 8.68 -3.99
N ALA A 40 -1.67 9.06 -5.01
CA ALA A 40 -0.63 8.19 -5.55
C ALA A 40 0.57 8.16 -4.60
N GLY A 41 1.25 7.02 -4.50
CA GLY A 41 2.51 6.87 -3.79
C GLY A 41 3.21 5.60 -4.23
N HIS A 42 4.51 5.53 -3.99
CA HIS A 42 5.35 4.35 -4.17
C HIS A 42 6.03 4.01 -2.85
N ASP A 43 6.73 2.88 -2.78
CA ASP A 43 7.50 2.41 -1.61
C ASP A 43 8.15 3.56 -0.81
N ILE A 44 8.99 4.36 -1.48
CA ILE A 44 9.71 5.50 -0.88
C ILE A 44 8.79 6.47 -0.14
N ASN A 45 7.59 6.74 -0.66
CA ASN A 45 6.63 7.61 -0.02
C ASN A 45 6.12 6.99 1.28
N TYR A 46 5.77 5.70 1.27
CA TYR A 46 5.25 4.99 2.44
C TYR A 46 6.31 4.93 3.55
N ILE A 47 7.56 4.60 3.20
CA ILE A 47 8.66 4.48 4.16
C ILE A 47 9.18 5.84 4.65
N SER A 48 8.95 6.91 3.89
CA SER A 48 9.31 8.28 4.31
C SER A 48 8.45 8.77 5.48
N ILE A 49 7.13 8.51 5.45
CA ILE A 49 6.20 9.01 6.46
C ILE A 49 6.27 8.16 7.75
N SER A 50 6.55 6.86 7.63
CA SER A 50 6.73 5.98 8.79
C SER A 50 8.04 6.24 9.55
N GLY A 51 8.96 7.03 9.00
CA GLY A 51 10.29 7.27 9.56
C GLY A 51 11.30 6.16 9.25
N ALA A 52 10.89 5.04 8.64
CA ALA A 52 11.79 3.95 8.28
C ALA A 52 12.91 4.40 7.33
N LEU A 53 12.58 5.27 6.36
CA LEU A 53 13.57 5.82 5.44
C LEU A 53 14.67 6.60 6.17
N HIS A 54 14.34 7.30 7.26
CA HIS A 54 15.32 8.09 8.02
C HIS A 54 16.45 7.23 8.60
N ALA A 55 16.17 5.95 8.88
CA ALA A 55 17.16 5.01 9.41
C ALA A 55 18.07 4.40 8.32
N VAL A 56 17.86 4.71 7.03
CA VAL A 56 18.60 4.11 5.92
C VAL A 56 19.55 5.12 5.29
N GLY A 57 20.85 4.82 5.34
CA GLY A 57 21.91 5.64 4.75
C GLY A 57 23.03 5.94 5.74
N ARG A 58 23.96 6.79 5.33
CA ARG A 58 25.07 7.23 6.19
C ARG A 58 24.67 8.45 7.00
N ALA A 59 25.21 8.56 8.22
CA ALA A 59 25.00 9.72 9.06
C ALA A 59 25.50 11.00 8.35
N GLY A 60 24.66 12.03 8.33
CA GLY A 60 24.96 13.31 7.67
C GLY A 60 24.74 13.33 6.14
N GLU A 61 24.41 12.20 5.52
CA GLU A 61 24.01 12.13 4.12
C GLU A 61 22.48 12.07 3.98
N LYS A 62 21.99 12.23 2.75
CA LYS A 62 20.57 12.05 2.47
C LYS A 62 20.19 10.57 2.61
N PRO A 63 18.98 10.26 3.12
CA PRO A 63 18.49 8.89 3.11
C PRO A 63 18.49 8.27 1.71
N VAL A 64 18.86 6.99 1.62
CA VAL A 64 18.87 6.23 0.36
C VAL A 64 17.77 5.16 0.44
N PRO A 65 16.76 5.20 -0.45
CA PRO A 65 15.71 4.19 -0.45
C PRO A 65 16.29 2.79 -0.71
N PRO A 66 15.99 1.78 0.13
CA PRO A 66 16.46 0.41 -0.05
C PRO A 66 15.64 -0.32 -1.14
N LEU A 67 15.74 0.17 -2.37
CA LEU A 67 14.88 -0.21 -3.50
C LEU A 67 13.40 -0.09 -3.10
N ASN A 68 12.61 -1.15 -3.28
CA ASN A 68 11.22 -1.25 -2.88
C ASN A 68 10.97 -2.40 -1.89
N LEU A 69 11.98 -2.77 -1.10
CA LEU A 69 11.93 -3.97 -0.28
C LEU A 69 11.14 -3.78 1.03
N PHE A 70 11.03 -2.56 1.53
CA PHE A 70 10.43 -2.30 2.85
C PHE A 70 8.91 -2.11 2.77
N GLY A 71 8.45 -1.16 1.97
CA GLY A 71 7.03 -0.84 1.83
C GLY A 71 6.29 -1.83 0.95
N ASP A 72 6.80 -2.10 -0.25
CA ASP A 72 6.09 -2.96 -1.21
C ASP A 72 6.18 -4.44 -0.84
N PHE A 73 7.40 -4.97 -0.68
CA PHE A 73 7.59 -6.41 -0.38
C PHE A 73 7.39 -6.72 1.10
N GLY A 74 8.10 -6.05 2.01
CA GLY A 74 8.00 -6.30 3.44
C GLY A 74 6.66 -5.90 4.07
N GLY A 75 6.07 -4.80 3.59
CA GLY A 75 4.80 -4.27 4.10
C GLY A 75 3.56 -4.75 3.36
N GLY A 76 3.71 -5.20 2.11
CA GLY A 76 2.58 -5.53 1.25
C GLY A 76 2.51 -6.99 0.77
N GLY A 77 3.65 -7.62 0.45
CA GLY A 77 3.66 -8.75 -0.47
C GLY A 77 4.64 -9.86 -0.13
N MET A 78 4.63 -10.37 1.11
CA MET A 78 5.08 -11.75 1.35
C MET A 78 4.09 -12.74 0.77
#